data_AF-A0AAE4DRY0-F1
#
_entry.id   AF-A0AAE4DRY0-F1
#
_cell.length_a   1.000
_cell.length_b   1.000
_cell.length_c   1.000
_cell.angle_alpha   90.00
_cell.angle_beta   90.00
_cell.angle_gamma   90.00
#
_symmetry.space_group_name_H-M   'P 1'
#
loop_
_entity.id
_entity.type
_entity.pdbx_description
1 polymer ?
#
loop_
_entity_poly.entity_id
_entity_poly.type
_entity_poly.pdbx_seq_one_letter_code
_entity_poly.pdbx_strand_id
1 'polypeptide(L)'
;MPDRSLDPAVAVLDLRTGQRTTLIRSGGQAEYVDTGHLVYAAGGTLRAVRFDAARLQVIGDPVPVVEQVLMTGGGQFSVSRSGTLVYMPGGGTV
;
A
#
# COMPACT_ATOMS: atom_id res chain seq x y z
N MET A 1 18.90 -14.13 17.71
CA MET A 1 17.57 -14.12 17.05
C MET A 1 17.74 -13.48 15.69
N PRO A 2 17.17 -14.00 14.59
CA PRO A 2 17.21 -13.26 13.34
C PRO A 2 16.36 -12.00 13.53
N ASP A 3 17.01 -10.87 13.28
CA ASP A 3 16.41 -9.54 13.24
C ASP A 3 15.26 -9.55 12.22
N ARG A 4 14.03 -9.66 12.72
CA ARG A 4 12.87 -9.17 11.98
C ARG A 4 12.97 -7.64 12.04
N SER A 5 13.89 -7.07 11.26
CA SER A 5 13.72 -5.72 10.78
C SER A 5 12.33 -5.73 10.16
N LEU A 6 11.40 -5.01 10.78
CA LEU A 6 10.01 -4.89 10.36
C LEU A 6 10.01 -4.07 9.07
N ASP A 7 10.64 -4.57 8.01
CA ASP A 7 10.56 -3.97 6.71
C ASP A 7 9.08 -4.02 6.35
N PRO A 8 8.41 -2.85 6.29
CA PRO A 8 6.99 -2.83 6.04
C PRO A 8 6.78 -3.50 4.68
N ALA A 9 5.99 -4.56 4.67
CA ALA A 9 5.74 -5.33 3.47
C ALA A 9 4.24 -5.53 3.33
N VAL A 10 3.75 -5.31 2.11
CA VAL A 10 2.37 -5.61 1.76
C VAL A 10 2.32 -7.03 1.26
N ALA A 11 1.53 -7.86 1.92
CA ALA A 11 1.33 -9.25 1.55
C ALA A 11 -0.16 -9.53 1.45
N VAL A 12 -0.50 -10.48 0.58
CA VAL A 12 -1.83 -11.05 0.49
C VAL A 12 -1.86 -12.41 1.14
N LEU A 13 -2.95 -12.69 1.85
CA LEU A 13 -3.22 -13.99 2.46
C LEU A 13 -4.43 -14.62 1.76
N ASP A 14 -4.23 -15.78 1.16
CA ASP A 14 -5.32 -16.63 0.73
C ASP A 14 -5.94 -17.26 1.97
N LEU A 15 -7.15 -16.86 2.32
CA LEU A 15 -7.86 -17.37 3.51
C LEU A 15 -8.29 -18.84 3.36
N ARG A 16 -8.39 -19.36 2.15
CA ARG A 16 -8.79 -20.75 1.88
C ARG A 16 -7.61 -21.70 2.02
N THR A 17 -6.42 -21.30 1.54
CA THR A 17 -5.22 -22.15 1.56
C THR A 17 -4.25 -21.81 2.70
N GLY A 18 -4.42 -20.65 3.34
CA GLY A 18 -3.47 -20.11 4.31
C GLY A 18 -2.15 -19.63 3.70
N GLN A 19 -2.04 -19.61 2.36
CA GLN A 19 -0.82 -19.20 1.66
C GLN A 19 -0.66 -17.67 1.72
N ARG A 20 0.51 -17.22 2.16
CA ARG A 20 0.86 -15.79 2.20
C ARG A 20 1.87 -15.47 1.10
N THR A 21 1.51 -14.53 0.23
CA THR A 21 2.38 -14.05 -0.85
C THR A 21 2.72 -12.59 -0.61
N THR A 22 4.01 -12.26 -0.53
CA THR A 22 4.47 -10.88 -0.44
C THR A 22 4.33 -10.20 -1.81
N LEU A 23 3.56 -9.12 -1.86
CA LEU A 23 3.30 -8.36 -3.09
C LEU A 23 4.27 -7.18 -3.23
N ILE A 24 4.51 -6.46 -2.15
CA ILE A 24 5.35 -5.26 -2.13
C ILE A 24 6.32 -5.38 -0.96
N ARG A 25 7.60 -5.30 -1.27
CA ARG A 25 8.67 -5.15 -0.28
C ARG A 25 8.86 -3.66 -0.06
N SER A 26 8.90 -3.16 1.17
CA SER A 26 8.97 -1.73 1.54
C SER A 26 7.71 -0.89 1.30
N GLY A 27 6.53 -1.44 1.62
CA GLY A 27 5.25 -0.72 1.59
C GLY A 27 4.49 -0.89 2.90
N GLY A 28 3.97 0.21 3.44
CA GLY A 28 3.15 0.24 4.66
C GLY A 28 1.76 0.80 4.39
N GLN A 29 0.83 0.56 5.32
CA GLN A 29 -0.56 1.04 5.25
C GLN A 29 -1.19 0.81 3.87
N ALA A 30 -1.46 -0.45 3.51
CA ALA A 30 -2.06 -0.74 2.20
C ALA A 30 -3.59 -0.82 2.30
N GLU A 31 -4.28 -0.20 1.35
CA GLU A 31 -5.74 -0.24 1.22
C GLU A 31 -6.12 -0.73 -0.19
N TYR A 32 -7.05 -1.68 -0.24
CA TYR A 32 -7.61 -2.18 -1.50
C TYR A 32 -8.84 -1.37 -1.89
N VAL A 33 -8.91 -0.97 -3.15
CA VAL A 33 -10.00 -0.21 -3.75
C VAL A 33 -10.76 -1.12 -4.71
N ASP A 34 -12.10 -1.09 -4.65
CA ASP A 34 -12.98 -1.96 -5.45
C ASP A 34 -12.81 -1.79 -6.98
N THR A 35 -12.14 -0.73 -7.42
CA THR A 35 -11.70 -0.56 -8.82
C THR A 35 -10.59 -1.53 -9.24
N GLY A 36 -10.12 -2.40 -8.34
CA GLY A 36 -9.05 -3.38 -8.59
C GLY A 36 -7.64 -2.81 -8.36
N HIS A 37 -7.51 -1.80 -7.51
CA HIS A 37 -6.23 -1.15 -7.22
C HIS A 37 -5.86 -1.29 -5.75
N LEU A 38 -4.58 -1.52 -5.50
CA LEU A 38 -3.97 -1.52 -4.19
C LEU A 38 -3.21 -0.20 -4.03
N VAL A 39 -3.63 0.61 -3.06
CA VAL A 39 -2.95 1.86 -2.70
C VAL A 39 -2.12 1.60 -1.47
N TYR A 40 -0.86 2.04 -1.47
CA TYR A 40 0.04 1.84 -0.35
C TYR A 40 1.00 3.02 -0.20
N ALA A 41 1.49 3.21 1.02
CA ALA A 41 2.47 4.23 1.35
C ALA A 41 3.89 3.66 1.28
N ALA A 42 4.76 4.32 0.53
CA ALA A 42 6.18 3.99 0.44
C ALA A 42 7.02 5.27 0.28
N GLY A 43 8.00 5.47 1.18
CA GLY A 43 8.97 6.57 1.07
C GLY A 43 8.35 7.96 0.98
N GLY A 44 7.32 8.26 1.77
CA GLY A 44 6.65 9.58 1.74
C GLY A 44 5.65 9.76 0.59
N THR A 45 5.44 8.74 -0.25
CA THR A 45 4.58 8.79 -1.43
C THR A 45 3.49 7.72 -1.35
N LEU A 46 2.27 8.07 -1.72
CA LEU A 46 1.20 7.11 -1.99
C LEU A 46 1.32 6.61 -3.41
N ARG A 47 1.39 5.29 -3.56
CA ARG A 47 1.48 4.60 -4.83
C ARG A 47 0.25 3.74 -5.00
N ALA A 48 -0.26 3.68 -6.22
CA ALA A 48 -1.33 2.77 -6.61
C ALA A 48 -0.79 1.77 -7.62
N VAL A 49 -1.20 0.53 -7.47
CA VAL A 49 -0.86 -0.54 -8.40
C VAL A 49 -2.07 -1.43 -8.60
N ARG A 50 -2.25 -1.96 -9.82
CA ARG A 50 -3.39 -2.84 -10.09
C ARG A 50 -3.19 -4.17 -9.37
N PHE A 51 -4.21 -4.64 -8.68
CA PHE A 51 -4.21 -5.92 -7.98
C PHE A 51 -5.29 -6.84 -8.55
N ASP A 52 -4.88 -7.99 -9.08
CA ASP A 52 -5.79 -9.03 -9.54
C ASP A 52 -6.12 -9.97 -8.38
N ALA A 53 -7.31 -9.78 -7.80
CA ALA A 53 -7.80 -10.60 -6.70
C ALA A 53 -8.05 -12.07 -7.07
N ALA A 54 -8.26 -12.39 -8.36
CA ALA A 54 -8.43 -13.77 -8.81
C ALA A 54 -7.11 -14.52 -8.85
N ARG A 55 -6.00 -13.82 -9.16
CA ARG A 55 -4.64 -14.39 -9.19
C ARG A 55 -3.82 -14.11 -7.94
N LEU A 56 -4.32 -13.27 -7.03
CA LEU A 56 -3.61 -12.76 -5.86
C LEU A 56 -2.25 -12.15 -6.21
N GLN A 57 -2.21 -11.38 -7.31
CA GLN A 57 -0.99 -10.83 -7.88
C GLN A 57 -1.16 -9.36 -8.26
N VAL A 58 -0.05 -8.63 -8.19
CA VAL A 58 0.04 -7.25 -8.65
C VAL A 58 0.33 -7.26 -10.15
N ILE A 59 -0.34 -6.40 -10.92
CA ILE A 59 -0.18 -6.29 -12.36
C ILE A 59 0.41 -4.93 -12.71
N GLY A 60 1.59 -4.95 -13.33
CA GLY A 60 2.30 -3.75 -13.78
C GLY A 60 3.06 -3.05 -12.66
N ASP A 61 3.55 -1.84 -12.99
CA ASP A 61 4.39 -1.06 -12.09
C ASP A 61 3.55 -0.12 -11.20
N PRO A 62 3.94 0.09 -9.93
CA PRO A 62 3.28 1.04 -9.06
C PRO A 62 3.44 2.49 -9.55
N VAL A 63 2.31 3.19 -9.69
CA VAL A 63 2.24 4.58 -10.13
C VAL A 63 2.14 5.50 -8.90
N PRO A 64 2.94 6.57 -8.80
CA PRO A 64 2.79 7.56 -7.74
C PRO A 64 1.48 8.35 -7.94
N VAL A 65 0.69 8.47 -6.88
CA VAL A 65 -0.60 9.19 -6.88
C VAL A 65 -0.48 10.51 -6.15
N VAL A 66 0.13 10.49 -4.96
CA VAL A 66 0.31 11.67 -4.11
C VAL A 66 1.68 11.61 -3.46
N GLU A 67 2.44 12.68 -3.62
CA GLU A 67 3.72 12.88 -2.96
C GLU A 67 3.57 13.69 -1.68
N GLN A 68 4.60 13.67 -0.82
CA GLN A 68 4.63 14.41 0.43
C GLN A 68 3.44 14.10 1.35
N VAL A 69 3.19 12.82 1.61
CA VAL A 69 2.20 12.39 2.60
C VAL A 69 2.86 12.22 3.96
N LEU A 70 2.15 12.63 5.02
CA LEU A 70 2.61 12.48 6.39
C LEU A 70 2.76 10.98 6.71
N MET A 71 3.94 10.62 7.21
CA MET A 71 4.29 9.25 7.58
C MET A 71 4.48 9.16 9.11
N THR A 72 3.59 8.48 9.80
CA THR A 72 3.67 8.24 11.27
C THR A 72 3.49 6.76 11.56
N GLY A 73 4.55 5.97 11.38
CA GLY A 73 4.47 4.50 11.43
C GLY A 73 3.77 3.85 10.22
N GLY A 74 3.28 4.68 9.29
CA GLY A 74 2.55 4.36 8.06
C GLY A 74 2.03 5.65 7.43
N GLY A 75 1.62 5.60 6.16
CA GLY A 75 1.05 6.78 5.49
C GLY A 75 -0.29 7.17 6.09
N GLN A 76 -0.47 8.44 6.39
CA GLN A 76 -1.74 8.98 6.88
C GLN A 76 -2.68 9.26 5.71
N PHE A 77 -3.38 8.22 5.28
CA PHE A 77 -4.36 8.30 4.20
C PHE A 77 -5.49 7.28 4.38
N SER A 78 -6.59 7.48 3.65
CA SER A 78 -7.64 6.48 3.49
C SER A 78 -8.31 6.64 2.12
N VAL A 79 -8.75 5.53 1.53
CA VAL A 79 -9.42 5.50 0.23
C VAL A 79 -10.82 4.91 0.39
N SER A 80 -11.83 5.63 -0.12
CA SER A 80 -13.18 5.10 -0.20
C SER A 80 -13.28 4.00 -1.27
N ARG A 81 -14.24 3.09 -1.12
CA ARG A 81 -14.56 2.09 -2.17
C ARG A 81 -14.92 2.74 -3.52
N SER A 82 -15.47 3.96 -3.48
CA SER A 82 -15.78 4.76 -4.68
C SER A 82 -14.56 5.43 -5.32
N GLY A 83 -13.37 5.32 -4.72
CA GLY A 83 -12.12 5.87 -5.25
C GLY A 83 -11.78 7.29 -4.78
N THR A 84 -12.45 7.80 -3.74
CA THR A 84 -12.09 9.08 -3.11
C THR A 84 -10.92 8.86 -2.14
N LEU A 85 -9.80 9.53 -2.38
CA LEU A 85 -8.62 9.49 -1.51
C LEU A 85 -8.61 10.73 -0.59
N VAL A 86 -8.44 10.50 0.71
CA VAL A 86 -8.11 11.54 1.69
C VAL A 86 -6.73 11.25 2.27
N TYR A 87 -5.92 12.28 2.46
CA TYR A 87 -4.58 12.14 3.00
C TYR A 87 -4.20 13.37 3.84
N MET A 88 -3.27 13.18 4.77
CA MET A 88 -2.62 14.29 5.47
C MET A 88 -1.32 14.65 4.76
N PRO A 89 -1.16 15.89 4.27
CA PRO A 89 0.11 16.35 3.73
C PRO A 89 1.21 16.27 4.80
N GLY A 90 2.37 15.75 4.42
CA GLY A 90 3.58 15.85 5.21
C GLY A 90 4.03 17.30 5.20
N GLY A 91 4.19 17.89 6.39
CA GLY A 91 4.59 19.28 6.50
C GLY A 91 5.89 19.55 5.75
N GLY A 92 5.80 20.27 4.64
CA GLY A 92 6.95 20.94 4.06
C GLY A 92 7.31 22.11 4.96
N THR A 93 8.54 22.14 5.47
CA THR A 93 9.15 23.42 5.86
C THR A 93 9.17 24.30 4.61
N VAL A 94 8.29 25.29 4.59
CA VAL A 94 8.32 26.41 3.65
C VAL A 94 9.49 27.34 3.97
#